data_AF-A0A7W9J2D0-F1
#
_entry.id   AF-A0A7W9J2D0-F1
#
_cell.length_a   1.000
_cell.length_b   1.000
_cell.length_c   1.000
_cell.angle_alpha   90.00
_cell.angle_beta   90.00
_cell.angle_gamma   90.00
#
_symmetry.space_group_name_H-M   'P 1'
#
loop_
_entity.id
_entity.type
_entity.pdbx_description
1 polymer ?
#
loop_
_entity_poly.entity_id
_entity_poly.type
_entity_poly.pdbx_seq_one_letter_code
_entity_poly.pdbx_strand_id
1 'polypeptide(L)'
;MTGKGALGNGWSADEAARAKLLAGVSAAEIAELYRYGDTHEKLAILKALELEDIEQAVGSHGTALIEDAIRTNDQRLLAAALGPYATKHLSRTAFRQAVLKCVFAGVPLAAVDGLPERADDELRRMMADFAAERRAAGRSVPVDLQPYLEG
;
A
#
# COMPACT_ATOMS: atom_id res chain seq x y z
N MET A 1 -10.92 29.63 -1.09
CA MET A 1 -9.50 29.66 -0.69
C MET A 1 -9.42 28.93 0.65
N THR A 2 -9.18 27.62 0.63
CA THR A 2 -9.17 26.79 1.85
C THR A 2 -7.93 25.91 1.79
N GLY A 3 -7.03 26.11 2.75
CA GLY A 3 -5.65 25.66 2.70
C GLY A 3 -5.49 24.14 2.74
N LYS A 4 -4.89 23.59 1.68
CA LYS A 4 -4.28 22.25 1.68
C LYS A 4 -2.89 22.36 2.34
N GLY A 5 -2.86 22.45 3.67
CA GLY A 5 -1.61 22.23 4.40
C GLY A 5 -1.41 20.73 4.56
N ALA A 6 -0.32 20.19 4.02
CA ALA A 6 0.14 18.87 4.43
C ALA A 6 0.50 18.95 5.92
N LEU A 7 -0.11 18.09 6.74
CA LEU A 7 0.41 17.85 8.07
C LEU A 7 1.71 17.06 7.87
N GLY A 8 2.77 17.35 8.63
CA GLY A 8 4.15 16.87 8.39
C GLY A 8 4.36 15.35 8.46
N ASN A 9 3.30 14.55 8.36
CA ASN A 9 3.24 13.10 8.42
C ASN A 9 2.74 12.46 7.10
N GLY A 10 2.65 13.21 6.00
CA GLY A 10 2.20 12.66 4.69
C GLY A 10 0.67 12.61 4.52
N TRP A 11 -0.08 13.13 5.50
CA TRP A 11 -1.52 13.30 5.41
C TRP A 11 -1.89 14.70 4.91
N SER A 12 -2.84 14.77 4.00
CA SER A 12 -3.57 16.01 3.77
C SER A 12 -4.55 16.27 4.92
N ALA A 13 -4.85 17.54 5.18
CA ALA A 13 -5.83 17.92 6.20
C ALA A 13 -7.22 17.28 5.98
N ASP A 14 -7.61 17.04 4.72
CA ASP A 14 -8.88 16.38 4.38
C ASP A 14 -8.85 14.88 4.73
N GLU A 15 -7.77 14.18 4.42
CA GLU A 15 -7.58 12.78 4.84
C GLU A 15 -7.64 12.65 6.36
N ALA A 16 -7.00 13.57 7.10
CA ALA A 16 -6.97 13.54 8.56
C ALA A 16 -8.35 13.83 9.18
N ALA A 17 -9.13 14.73 8.57
CA ALA A 17 -10.50 15.00 8.97
C ALA A 17 -11.41 13.79 8.70
N ARG A 18 -11.27 13.14 7.54
CA ARG A 18 -12.05 11.93 7.20
C ARG A 18 -11.72 10.75 8.10
N ALA A 19 -10.45 10.51 8.41
CA ALA A 19 -10.10 9.45 9.36
C ALA A 19 -10.67 9.70 10.76
N LYS A 20 -10.73 10.96 11.22
CA LYS A 20 -11.42 11.31 12.48
C LYS A 20 -12.93 11.05 12.45
N LEU A 21 -13.57 11.16 11.28
CA LEU A 21 -14.99 10.85 11.11
C LEU A 21 -15.30 9.35 11.12
N LEU A 22 -14.28 8.48 10.95
CA LEU A 22 -14.46 7.03 11.03
C LEU A 22 -14.59 6.51 12.47
N ALA A 23 -14.46 7.37 13.49
CA ALA A 23 -14.67 6.98 14.88
C ALA A 23 -16.11 6.50 15.11
N GLY A 24 -16.28 5.22 15.45
CA GLY A 24 -17.59 4.58 15.67
C GLY A 24 -18.25 3.98 14.43
N VAL A 25 -17.55 3.97 13.29
CA VAL A 25 -18.04 3.35 12.05
C VAL A 25 -17.71 1.85 12.06
N SER A 26 -18.68 1.01 11.71
CA SER A 26 -18.50 -0.45 11.63
C SER A 26 -17.66 -0.87 10.43
N ALA A 27 -17.09 -2.08 10.46
CA ALA A 27 -16.37 -2.66 9.33
C ALA A 27 -17.20 -2.66 8.03
N ALA A 28 -18.51 -2.91 8.13
CA ALA A 28 -19.42 -2.93 6.99
C ALA A 28 -19.56 -1.54 6.37
N GLU A 29 -19.72 -0.51 7.19
CA GLU A 29 -19.81 0.88 6.73
C GLU A 29 -18.49 1.36 6.11
N ILE A 30 -17.32 1.00 6.70
CA ILE A 30 -16.01 1.28 6.10
C ILE A 30 -15.89 0.62 4.73
N ALA A 31 -16.34 -0.63 4.58
CA ALA A 31 -16.31 -1.34 3.31
C ALA A 31 -17.26 -0.71 2.26
N GLU A 32 -18.43 -0.23 2.66
CA GLU A 32 -19.36 0.50 1.79
C GLU A 32 -18.79 1.85 1.34
N LEU A 33 -18.24 2.64 2.28
CA LEU A 33 -17.56 3.90 2.00
C LEU A 33 -16.38 3.69 1.03
N TYR A 34 -15.61 2.62 1.22
CA TYR A 34 -14.55 2.25 0.29
C TYR A 34 -15.11 1.86 -1.08
N ARG A 35 -16.15 1.03 -1.13
CA ARG A 35 -16.70 0.49 -2.40
C ARG A 35 -17.24 1.60 -3.30
N TYR A 36 -18.02 2.52 -2.73
CA TYR A 36 -18.72 3.56 -3.47
C TYR A 36 -17.99 4.91 -3.47
N GLY A 37 -16.96 5.05 -2.64
CA GLY A 37 -16.18 6.27 -2.53
C GLY A 37 -15.32 6.54 -3.77
N ASP A 38 -15.02 7.82 -3.97
CA ASP A 38 -14.07 8.25 -4.98
C ASP A 38 -12.63 7.85 -4.63
N THR A 39 -11.67 8.15 -5.52
CA THR A 39 -10.27 7.80 -5.27
C THR A 39 -9.69 8.47 -4.02
N HIS A 40 -10.12 9.68 -3.68
CA HIS A 40 -9.65 10.37 -2.48
C HIS A 40 -10.19 9.72 -1.20
N GLU A 41 -11.45 9.28 -1.23
CA GLU A 41 -12.09 8.56 -0.12
C GLU A 41 -11.44 7.20 0.09
N LYS A 42 -11.19 6.45 -1.00
CA LYS A 42 -10.44 5.19 -0.93
C LYS A 42 -9.04 5.38 -0.38
N LEU A 43 -8.32 6.41 -0.81
CA LEU A 43 -6.99 6.75 -0.27
C LEU A 43 -7.05 7.04 1.23
N ALA A 44 -8.01 7.85 1.67
CA ALA A 44 -8.19 8.17 3.09
C ALA A 44 -8.48 6.91 3.92
N ILE A 45 -9.33 6.02 3.42
CA ILE A 45 -9.67 4.76 4.11
C ILE A 45 -8.45 3.83 4.20
N LEU A 46 -7.71 3.63 3.10
CA LEU A 46 -6.52 2.77 3.09
C LEU A 46 -5.45 3.28 4.07
N LYS A 47 -5.20 4.59 4.09
CA LYS A 47 -4.29 5.22 5.07
C LYS A 47 -4.81 5.05 6.50
N ALA A 48 -6.11 5.23 6.73
CA ALA A 48 -6.71 5.11 8.05
C ALA A 48 -6.57 3.70 8.66
N LEU A 49 -6.32 2.65 7.86
CA LEU A 49 -6.03 1.31 8.38
C LEU A 49 -4.78 1.24 9.26
N GLU A 50 -3.91 2.26 9.24
CA GLU A 50 -2.76 2.36 10.15
C GLU A 50 -3.16 2.77 11.58
N LEU A 51 -4.36 3.32 11.76
CA LEU A 51 -4.86 3.76 13.06
C LEU A 51 -5.40 2.55 13.83
N GLU A 52 -4.92 2.34 15.05
CA GLU A 52 -5.25 1.17 15.87
C GLU A 52 -6.76 0.97 16.04
N ASP A 53 -7.52 2.04 16.33
CA ASP A 53 -8.98 1.96 16.48
C ASP A 53 -9.67 1.49 15.18
N ILE A 54 -9.16 1.92 14.02
CA ILE A 54 -9.71 1.53 12.71
C ILE A 54 -9.32 0.09 12.40
N GLU A 55 -8.05 -0.27 12.60
CA GLU A 55 -7.58 -1.65 12.44
C GLU A 55 -8.42 -2.62 13.29
N GLN A 56 -8.64 -2.29 14.56
CA GLN A 56 -9.46 -3.09 15.48
C GLN A 56 -10.91 -3.17 15.00
N ALA A 57 -11.49 -2.05 14.53
CA ALA A 57 -12.86 -2.03 14.02
C ALA A 57 -13.04 -2.87 12.75
N VAL A 58 -12.11 -2.85 11.80
CA VAL A 58 -12.21 -3.63 10.56
C VAL A 58 -11.83 -5.11 10.76
N GLY A 59 -10.96 -5.41 11.72
CA GLY A 59 -10.42 -6.75 11.92
C GLY A 59 -9.79 -7.28 10.63
N SER A 60 -10.03 -8.55 10.27
CA SER A 60 -9.54 -9.17 9.04
C SER A 60 -10.22 -8.69 7.74
N HIS A 61 -11.33 -7.94 7.83
CA HIS A 61 -12.05 -7.46 6.65
C HIS A 61 -11.26 -6.41 5.86
N GLY A 62 -10.34 -5.69 6.49
CA GLY A 62 -9.46 -4.73 5.83
C GLY A 62 -8.58 -5.36 4.74
N THR A 63 -8.28 -6.66 4.82
CA THR A 63 -7.56 -7.40 3.78
C THR A 63 -8.27 -7.31 2.43
N ALA A 64 -9.62 -7.38 2.41
CA ALA A 64 -10.36 -7.30 1.15
C ALA A 64 -10.26 -5.91 0.49
N LEU A 65 -10.12 -4.85 1.28
CA LEU A 65 -9.94 -3.47 0.79
C LEU A 65 -8.54 -3.31 0.18
N ILE A 66 -7.53 -3.86 0.83
CA ILE A 66 -6.14 -3.86 0.34
C ILE A 66 -6.01 -4.70 -0.93
N GLU A 67 -6.59 -5.90 -0.97
CA GLU A 67 -6.61 -6.75 -2.16
C GLU A 67 -7.33 -6.09 -3.33
N ASP A 68 -8.38 -5.32 -3.07
CA ASP A 68 -9.04 -4.52 -4.09
C ASP A 68 -8.11 -3.41 -4.63
N ALA A 69 -7.52 -2.62 -3.74
CA ALA A 69 -6.58 -1.57 -4.11
C ALA A 69 -5.38 -2.11 -4.91
N ILE A 70 -4.83 -3.25 -4.49
CA ILE A 70 -3.75 -3.97 -5.19
C ILE A 70 -4.18 -4.42 -6.58
N ARG A 71 -5.46 -4.70 -6.86
CA ARG A 71 -5.92 -5.05 -8.22
C ARG A 71 -6.05 -3.84 -9.14
N THR A 72 -6.18 -2.63 -8.61
CA THR A 72 -6.27 -1.40 -9.42
C THR A 72 -4.93 -1.01 -10.07
N ASN A 73 -4.97 -0.23 -11.16
CA ASN A 73 -3.76 0.35 -11.77
C ASN A 73 -3.41 1.74 -11.21
N ASP A 74 -4.13 2.22 -10.18
CA ASP A 74 -3.83 3.51 -9.56
C ASP A 74 -2.66 3.35 -8.58
N GLN A 75 -1.51 3.91 -8.94
CA GLN A 75 -0.28 3.86 -8.15
C GLN A 75 -0.47 4.44 -6.74
N ARG A 76 -1.37 5.41 -6.55
CA ARG A 76 -1.62 6.03 -5.25
C ARG A 76 -2.37 5.06 -4.34
N LEU A 77 -3.38 4.37 -4.89
CA LEU A 77 -4.12 3.34 -4.14
C LEU A 77 -3.20 2.15 -3.81
N LEU A 78 -2.38 1.72 -4.75
CA LEU A 78 -1.40 0.66 -4.52
C LEU A 78 -0.42 1.03 -3.41
N ALA A 79 0.14 2.24 -3.44
CA ALA A 79 1.03 2.73 -2.38
C ALA A 79 0.34 2.81 -1.02
N ALA A 80 -0.88 3.38 -0.96
CA ALA A 80 -1.64 3.50 0.29
C ALA A 80 -2.05 2.13 0.86
N ALA A 81 -2.29 1.14 0.01
CA ALA A 81 -2.67 -0.21 0.42
C ALA A 81 -1.54 -0.99 1.08
N LEU A 82 -0.27 -0.62 0.84
CA LEU A 82 0.91 -1.33 1.34
C LEU A 82 1.51 -0.70 2.60
N GLY A 83 0.67 -0.09 3.44
CA GLY A 83 1.01 0.36 4.78
C GLY A 83 1.01 -0.76 5.85
N PRO A 84 1.11 -0.39 7.14
CA PRO A 84 1.30 -1.35 8.26
C PRO A 84 0.27 -2.48 8.34
N TYR A 85 -0.99 -2.20 7.99
CA TYR A 85 -2.02 -3.24 7.94
C TYR A 85 -1.63 -4.36 6.94
N ALA A 86 -1.15 -4.03 5.74
CA ALA A 86 -0.74 -5.04 4.77
C ALA A 86 0.43 -5.90 5.28
N THR A 87 1.41 -5.27 5.93
CA THR A 87 2.55 -5.95 6.54
C THR A 87 2.12 -7.01 7.54
N LYS A 88 1.11 -6.68 8.37
CA LYS A 88 0.60 -7.56 9.43
C LYS A 88 -0.36 -8.63 8.93
N HIS A 89 -1.22 -8.31 7.95
CA HIS A 89 -2.35 -9.18 7.60
C HIS A 89 -2.20 -9.91 6.26
N LEU A 90 -1.41 -9.42 5.31
CA LEU A 90 -1.22 -10.14 4.05
C LEU A 90 -0.41 -11.41 4.25
N SER A 91 -0.88 -12.51 3.63
CA SER A 91 -0.09 -13.72 3.49
C SER A 91 1.25 -13.41 2.81
N ARG A 92 2.26 -14.24 3.07
CA ARG A 92 3.59 -14.09 2.46
C ARG A 92 3.50 -14.05 0.92
N THR A 93 2.69 -14.92 0.32
CA THR A 93 2.49 -14.94 -1.13
C THR A 93 1.82 -13.66 -1.64
N ALA A 94 0.75 -13.19 -0.98
CA ALA A 94 0.05 -11.97 -1.40
C ALA A 94 0.96 -10.74 -1.30
N PHE A 95 1.76 -10.63 -0.23
CA PHE A 95 2.71 -9.54 -0.06
C PHE A 95 3.77 -9.52 -1.18
N ARG A 96 4.37 -10.67 -1.52
CA ARG A 96 5.33 -10.76 -2.64
C ARG A 96 4.75 -10.28 -3.96
N GLN A 97 3.53 -10.71 -4.28
CA GLN A 97 2.86 -10.31 -5.53
C GLN A 97 2.54 -8.82 -5.55
N ALA A 98 2.15 -8.25 -4.42
CA ALA A 98 1.89 -6.81 -4.32
C ALA A 98 3.18 -5.98 -4.46
N VAL A 99 4.29 -6.44 -3.87
CA VAL A 99 5.60 -5.81 -4.03
C VAL A 99 6.08 -5.90 -5.49
N LEU A 100 5.97 -7.06 -6.13
CA LEU A 100 6.27 -7.17 -7.56
C LEU A 100 5.42 -6.22 -8.39
N LYS A 101 4.13 -6.11 -8.09
CA LYS A 101 3.27 -5.14 -8.75
C LYS A 101 3.80 -3.71 -8.60
N CYS A 102 4.30 -3.32 -7.42
CA CYS A 102 4.91 -2.01 -7.23
C CYS A 102 6.12 -1.81 -8.14
N VAL A 103 7.01 -2.81 -8.23
CA VAL A 103 8.19 -2.77 -9.10
C VAL A 103 7.78 -2.60 -10.57
N PHE A 104 6.79 -3.35 -11.05
CA PHE A 104 6.28 -3.24 -12.42
C PHE A 104 5.58 -1.90 -12.68
N ALA A 105 4.80 -1.42 -11.71
CA ALA A 105 4.06 -0.18 -11.82
C ALA A 105 4.91 1.06 -11.59
N GLY A 106 6.15 0.94 -11.10
CA GLY A 106 7.00 2.07 -10.75
C GLY A 106 6.58 2.79 -9.46
N VAL A 107 5.90 2.10 -8.55
CA VAL A 107 5.65 2.62 -7.19
C VAL A 107 6.94 2.47 -6.38
N PRO A 108 7.44 3.55 -5.74
CA PRO A 108 8.66 3.48 -4.94
C PRO A 108 8.55 2.41 -3.84
N LEU A 109 9.58 1.58 -3.71
CA LEU A 109 9.59 0.50 -2.69
C LEU A 109 9.59 1.04 -1.25
N ALA A 110 10.01 2.29 -1.05
CA ALA A 110 9.89 2.99 0.23
C ALA A 110 8.43 3.21 0.69
N ALA A 111 7.44 3.05 -0.19
CA ALA A 111 6.02 3.09 0.18
C ALA A 111 5.50 1.75 0.73
N VAL A 112 6.29 0.67 0.62
CA VAL A 112 5.92 -0.64 1.14
C VAL A 112 6.44 -0.77 2.58
N ASP A 113 5.51 -0.72 3.53
CA ASP A 113 5.83 -0.94 4.94
C ASP A 113 6.37 -2.37 5.17
N GLY A 114 7.34 -2.49 6.08
CA GLY A 114 7.94 -3.77 6.49
C GLY A 114 8.66 -4.55 5.38
N LEU A 115 8.97 -3.92 4.24
CA LEU A 115 9.65 -4.59 3.14
C LEU A 115 11.04 -5.16 3.52
N PRO A 116 11.93 -4.41 4.21
CA PRO A 116 13.23 -4.96 4.62
C PRO A 116 13.11 -6.26 5.43
N GLU A 117 12.13 -6.34 6.34
CA GLU A 117 11.88 -7.48 7.22
C GLU A 117 11.20 -8.64 6.50
N ARG A 118 10.35 -8.34 5.51
CA ARG A 118 9.58 -9.35 4.76
C ARG A 118 10.24 -9.79 3.44
N ALA A 119 11.35 -9.18 3.05
CA ALA A 119 12.12 -9.52 1.85
C ALA A 119 12.89 -10.85 2.01
N ASP A 120 12.14 -11.95 1.93
CA ASP A 120 12.68 -13.31 1.89
C ASP A 120 13.33 -13.68 0.56
N ASP A 121 14.00 -14.83 0.54
CA ASP A 121 14.78 -15.32 -0.61
C ASP A 121 13.94 -15.41 -1.89
N GLU A 122 12.68 -15.80 -1.77
CA GLU A 122 11.79 -15.90 -2.92
C GLU A 122 11.41 -14.52 -3.47
N LEU A 123 11.15 -13.53 -2.61
CA LEU A 123 10.93 -12.16 -3.05
C LEU A 123 12.17 -11.57 -3.72
N ARG A 124 13.35 -11.80 -3.13
CA ARG A 124 14.63 -11.34 -3.69
C ARG A 124 14.92 -11.98 -5.05
N ARG A 125 14.67 -13.29 -5.18
CA ARG A 125 14.77 -14.02 -6.46
C ARG A 125 13.84 -13.41 -7.51
N MET A 126 12.57 -13.18 -7.17
CA MET A 126 11.61 -12.54 -8.08
C MET A 126 12.05 -11.13 -8.52
N MET A 127 12.60 -10.33 -7.61
CA MET A 127 13.15 -9.00 -7.93
C MET A 127 14.39 -9.08 -8.83
N ALA A 128 15.25 -10.08 -8.61
CA ALA A 128 16.41 -10.34 -9.45
C ALA A 128 16.03 -10.78 -10.86
N ASP A 129 15.02 -11.64 -11.01
CA ASP A 129 14.46 -12.03 -12.30
C ASP A 129 13.97 -10.80 -13.07
N PHE A 130 13.18 -9.93 -12.42
CA PHE A 130 12.76 -8.65 -13.01
C PHE A 130 13.94 -7.78 -13.45
N ALA A 131 14.96 -7.64 -12.60
CA ALA A 131 16.14 -6.83 -12.91
C ALA A 131 16.92 -7.40 -14.11
N ALA A 132 17.05 -8.73 -14.20
CA ALA A 132 17.66 -9.41 -15.33
C ALA A 132 16.87 -9.18 -16.62
N GLU A 133 15.54 -9.30 -16.60
CA GLU A 133 14.67 -9.00 -17.75
C GLU A 133 14.80 -7.54 -18.22
N ARG A 134 14.90 -6.59 -17.28
CA ARG A 134 15.13 -5.17 -17.61
C ARG A 134 16.47 -4.97 -18.32
N ARG A 135 17.56 -5.53 -17.77
CA ARG A 135 18.92 -5.44 -18.34
C ARG A 135 18.99 -6.10 -19.72
N ALA A 136 18.42 -7.29 -19.88
CA ALA A 136 18.37 -8.00 -21.17
C ALA A 136 17.62 -7.20 -22.24
N ALA A 137 16.61 -6.43 -21.85
CA ALA A 137 15.89 -5.50 -22.71
C ALA A 137 16.58 -4.14 -22.91
N GLY A 138 17.81 -3.94 -22.39
CA GLY A 138 18.53 -2.66 -22.47
C GLY A 138 17.90 -1.53 -21.64
N ARG A 139 17.05 -1.86 -20.67
CA ARG A 139 16.33 -0.88 -19.83
C ARG A 139 17.01 -0.74 -18.47
N SER A 140 16.94 0.46 -17.88
CA SER A 140 17.46 0.70 -16.52
C SER A 140 16.70 -0.09 -15.46
N VAL A 141 17.41 -0.53 -14.42
CA VAL A 141 16.83 -1.13 -13.22
C VAL A 141 16.55 -0.01 -12.21
N PRO A 142 15.37 0.02 -11.55
CA PRO A 142 15.08 0.98 -10.49
C PRO A 142 16.14 0.98 -9.38
N VAL A 143 16.55 2.15 -8.92
CA VAL A 143 17.64 2.29 -7.93
C VAL A 143 17.26 1.75 -6.56
N ASP A 144 15.98 1.88 -6.19
CA ASP A 144 15.42 1.39 -4.93
C ASP A 144 15.28 -0.14 -4.89
N LEU A 145 15.48 -0.83 -6.02
CA LEU A 145 15.54 -2.29 -6.09
C LEU A 145 16.92 -2.83 -5.66
N GLN A 146 17.98 -2.03 -5.80
CA GLN A 146 19.37 -2.49 -5.58
C GLN A 146 19.62 -3.14 -4.21
N PRO A 147 19.10 -2.62 -3.08
CA PRO A 147 19.29 -3.25 -1.76
C PRO A 147 18.74 -4.68 -1.65
N TYR A 148 17.91 -5.10 -2.61
CA TYR A 148 17.29 -6.42 -2.65
C TYR A 148 17.90 -7.36 -3.70
N LEU A 149 18.85 -6.88 -4.51
CA LEU A 149 19.55 -7.67 -5.54
C LEU A 149 20.90 -8.23 -5.06
N GLU A 150 21.44 -7.65 -3.99
CA GLU A 150 22.69 -8.08 -3.36
C GLU A 150 22.34 -8.92 -2.13
N GLY A 151 22.37 -10.23 -2.28
CA GLY A 151 22.05 -11.22 -1.24
C GLY A 151 22.62 -12.58 -1.60
#